data_AF-H3G7U2-F1
#
_entry.id   AF-H3G7U2-F1
#
_cell.length_a   1.000
_cell.length_b   1.000
_cell.length_c   1.000
_cell.angle_alpha   90.00
_cell.angle_beta   90.00
_cell.angle_gamma   90.00
#
_symmetry.space_group_name_H-M   'P 1'
#
loop_
_entity.id
_entity.type
_entity.pdbx_description
1 polymer ?
#
loop_
_entity_poly.entity_id
_entity_poly.type
_entity_poly.pdbx_seq_one_letter_code
_entity_poly.pdbx_strand_id
1 'polypeptide(L)'
;FMQVYGIDYLEVYSPVVRLESLRVLLTLAAVWDYEVHQMDVTTAFLNGKIDVEVFMEQPEGFEVPGKENWVCRLLKSLYGLKQAPRVWFQLLKSFLEEQGF
;
A
#
# COMPACT_ATOMS: atom_id res chain seq x y z
N PHE A 1 -14.40 -4.24 10.57
CA PHE A 1 -14.14 -3.40 9.38
C PHE A 1 -15.44 -3.13 8.65
N MET A 2 -15.95 -1.89 8.65
CA MET A 2 -17.13 -1.53 7.84
C MET A 2 -16.69 -0.65 6.68
N GLN A 3 -16.39 -1.28 5.54
CA GLN A 3 -16.24 -0.59 4.26
C GLN A 3 -17.56 -0.73 3.48
N VAL A 4 -17.98 0.34 2.80
CA VAL A 4 -19.26 0.35 2.08
C VAL A 4 -19.05 -0.08 0.63
N TYR A 5 -19.75 -1.14 0.21
CA TYR A 5 -19.75 -1.61 -1.17
C TYR A 5 -20.25 -0.50 -2.12
N GLY A 6 -19.44 -0.13 -3.11
CA GLY A 6 -19.76 0.93 -4.08
C GLY A 6 -19.22 2.33 -3.76
N ILE A 7 -18.63 2.53 -2.57
CA ILE A 7 -17.98 3.81 -2.20
C ILE A 7 -16.47 3.56 -2.00
N ASP A 8 -16.10 2.80 -0.98
CA ASP A 8 -14.70 2.63 -0.56
C ASP A 8 -14.16 1.21 -0.81
N TYR A 9 -14.99 0.34 -1.39
CA TYR A 9 -14.71 -1.10 -1.51
C TYR A 9 -14.16 -1.52 -2.88
N LEU A 10 -14.37 -0.70 -3.91
CA LEU A 10 -14.06 -1.05 -5.31
C LEU A 10 -12.72 -0.47 -5.80
N GLU A 11 -12.15 0.48 -5.07
CA GLU A 11 -10.89 1.14 -5.40
C GLU A 11 -9.65 0.32 -4.93
N VAL A 12 -9.55 -0.93 -5.41
CA VAL A 12 -8.56 -1.92 -4.90
C VAL A 12 -7.46 -2.27 -5.89
N TYR A 13 -7.38 -1.54 -7.01
CA TYR A 13 -6.40 -1.83 -8.04
C TYR A 13 -4.99 -1.41 -7.60
N SER A 14 -4.09 -2.39 -7.50
CA SER A 14 -2.65 -2.14 -7.50
C SER A 14 -2.09 -2.62 -8.83
N PRO A 15 -1.22 -1.84 -9.49
CA PRO A 15 -0.55 -2.30 -10.69
C PRO A 15 0.36 -3.48 -10.33
N VAL A 16 0.16 -4.59 -11.03
CA VAL A 16 1.06 -5.75 -11.00
C VAL A 16 1.87 -5.70 -12.29
N VAL A 17 3.19 -5.74 -12.17
CA VAL A 17 4.06 -5.76 -13.34
C VAL A 17 3.83 -7.04 -14.13
N ARG A 18 3.72 -6.91 -15.45
CA ARG A 18 3.66 -8.05 -16.36
C ARG A 18 5.05 -8.67 -16.52
N LEU A 19 5.13 -9.99 -16.46
CA LEU A 19 6.42 -10.70 -16.58
C LEU A 19 7.07 -10.45 -17.95
N GLU A 20 6.27 -10.25 -18.99
CA GLU A 20 6.73 -9.91 -20.32
C GLU A 20 7.47 -8.57 -20.32
N SER A 21 6.89 -7.54 -19.70
CA SER A 21 7.51 -6.22 -19.57
C SER A 21 8.80 -6.29 -18.75
N LEU A 22 8.79 -7.03 -17.64
CA LEU A 22 9.98 -7.22 -16.81
C LEU A 22 11.11 -7.91 -17.59
N ARG A 23 10.80 -8.98 -18.34
CA ARG A 23 11.79 -9.69 -19.17
C ARG A 23 12.39 -8.80 -20.25
N VAL A 24 11.57 -7.97 -20.91
CA VAL A 24 12.06 -7.01 -21.90
C VAL A 24 13.03 -6.02 -21.27
N LEU A 25 12.67 -5.42 -20.12
CA LEU A 25 13.55 -4.48 -19.41
C LEU A 25 14.88 -5.13 -18.99
N LEU A 26 14.83 -6.33 -18.42
CA LEU A 26 16.03 -7.08 -18.04
C LEU A 26 16.88 -7.48 -19.25
N THR A 27 16.26 -7.80 -20.39
CA THR A 27 16.98 -8.12 -21.63
C THR A 27 17.71 -6.88 -22.16
N LEU A 28 17.05 -5.71 -22.15
CA LEU A 28 17.68 -4.45 -22.55
C LEU A 28 18.85 -4.10 -21.62
N ALA A 29 18.68 -4.27 -20.31
CA ALA A 29 19.75 -4.07 -19.34
C ALA A 29 20.95 -4.98 -19.64
N ALA A 30 20.72 -6.27 -19.93
CA ALA A 30 21.79 -7.20 -20.29
C ALA A 30 22.48 -6.87 -21.62
N VAL A 31 21.72 -6.42 -22.63
CA VAL A 31 22.27 -6.03 -23.95
C VAL A 31 23.13 -4.77 -23.86
N TRP A 32 22.77 -3.84 -22.98
CA TRP A 32 23.49 -2.58 -22.79
C TRP A 32 24.48 -2.60 -21.62
N ASP A 33 24.69 -3.76 -20.99
CA ASP A 33 25.58 -3.93 -19.83
C ASP A 33 25.24 -2.96 -18.68
N TYR A 34 23.94 -2.77 -18.44
CA TYR A 34 23.44 -1.96 -17.32
C TYR A 34 23.33 -2.77 -16.05
N GLU A 35 23.74 -2.16 -14.93
CA GLU A 35 23.54 -2.72 -13.61
C GLU A 35 22.07 -2.61 -13.19
N VAL A 36 21.52 -3.70 -12.63
CA VAL A 36 20.15 -3.76 -12.11
C VAL A 36 20.20 -3.89 -10.60
N HIS A 37 19.55 -2.96 -9.91
CA HIS A 37 19.38 -3.00 -8.46
C HIS A 37 17.95 -3.42 -8.11
N GLN A 38 17.82 -4.36 -7.16
CA GLN A 38 16.54 -4.74 -6.58
C GLN A 38 16.44 -4.17 -5.17
N MET A 39 15.26 -3.65 -4.82
CA MET A 39 14.91 -3.24 -3.46
C MET A 39 13.61 -3.93 -3.04
N ASP A 40 13.56 -4.37 -1.79
CA ASP A 40 12.35 -4.82 -1.12
C ASP A 40 12.09 -3.93 0.10
N VAL A 41 10.84 -3.50 0.28
CA VAL A 41 10.48 -2.56 1.33
C VAL A 41 9.76 -3.29 2.45
N THR A 42 10.42 -3.35 3.62
CA THR A 42 9.80 -3.88 4.83
C THR A 42 8.62 -2.99 5.24
N THR A 43 7.52 -3.61 5.67
CA THR A 43 6.30 -2.92 6.14
C THR A 43 5.71 -1.90 5.16
N ALA A 44 5.88 -2.08 3.84
CA ALA A 44 5.43 -1.17 2.79
C ALA A 44 4.02 -0.59 3.01
N PHE A 45 3.03 -1.44 3.30
CA PHE A 45 1.64 -1.01 3.48
C PHE A 45 1.41 -0.12 4.71
N LEU A 46 2.26 -0.21 5.73
CA LEU A 46 2.15 0.61 6.94
C LEU A 46 2.64 2.05 6.75
N ASN A 47 3.27 2.35 5.61
CA ASN A 47 3.80 3.68 5.32
C ASN A 47 2.79 4.57 4.58
N GLY A 48 1.84 3.96 3.88
CA GLY A 48 0.80 4.66 3.12
C GLY A 48 -0.21 5.38 4.02
N LYS A 49 -0.47 6.66 3.77
CA LYS A 49 -1.58 7.37 4.41
C LYS A 49 -2.90 6.90 3.80
N ILE A 50 -3.84 6.50 4.65
CA ILE A 50 -5.15 6.04 4.16
C ILE A 50 -5.93 7.23 3.58
N ASP A 51 -6.49 7.02 2.39
CA ASP A 51 -7.26 8.01 1.62
C ASP A 51 -8.75 8.01 1.99
N VAL A 52 -9.21 6.93 2.60
CA VAL A 52 -10.59 6.72 3.07
C VAL A 52 -10.67 6.61 4.59
N GLU A 53 -11.78 7.04 5.16
CA GLU A 53 -12.00 6.94 6.60
C GLU A 53 -12.34 5.50 6.98
N VAL A 54 -11.43 4.85 7.69
CA VAL A 54 -11.62 3.47 8.17
C VAL A 54 -11.45 3.42 9.67
N PHE A 55 -12.37 2.72 10.32
CA PHE A 55 -12.34 2.44 11.74
C PHE A 55 -12.13 0.95 11.99
N MET A 56 -11.40 0.64 13.06
CA MET A 56 -11.25 -0.71 13.59
C MET A 56 -11.60 -0.74 15.07
N GLU A 57 -11.95 -1.92 15.57
CA GLU A 57 -12.04 -2.17 17.00
C GLU A 57 -10.68 -1.93 17.66
N GLN A 58 -10.70 -1.67 18.96
CA GLN A 58 -9.46 -1.56 19.73
C GLN A 58 -8.68 -2.88 19.62
N PRO A 59 -7.37 -2.83 19.31
CA PRO A 59 -6.56 -4.04 19.29
C PRO A 59 -6.52 -4.68 20.68
N GLU A 60 -6.41 -6.01 20.71
CA GLU A 60 -6.24 -6.76 21.95
C GLU A 60 -5.03 -6.23 22.75
N GLY A 61 -5.26 -5.90 24.02
CA GLY A 61 -4.25 -5.33 24.92
C GLY A 61 -4.11 -3.81 24.83
N PHE A 62 -4.88 -3.14 23.97
CA PHE A 62 -4.93 -1.68 23.83
C PHE A 62 -6.30 -1.09 24.21
N GLU A 63 -7.21 -1.92 24.75
CA GLU A 63 -8.51 -1.44 25.22
C GLU A 63 -8.34 -0.48 26.40
N VAL A 64 -9.01 0.67 26.34
CA VAL A 64 -8.99 1.65 27.43
C VAL A 64 -10.12 1.33 28.42
N PRO A 65 -9.84 1.12 29.72
CA PRO A 65 -10.87 0.84 30.73
C PRO A 65 -11.97 1.91 30.76
N GLY A 66 -13.23 1.46 30.73
CA GLY A 66 -14.42 2.33 30.67
C GLY A 66 -14.71 2.91 29.29
N LYS A 67 -13.95 2.52 28.26
CA LYS A 67 -14.11 2.94 26.86
C LYS A 67 -14.01 1.75 25.92
N GLU A 68 -14.43 0.57 26.36
CA GLU A 68 -14.35 -0.68 25.61
C GLU A 68 -15.11 -0.59 24.27
N ASN A 69 -16.17 0.22 24.22
CA ASN A 69 -16.97 0.45 23.02
C ASN A 69 -16.36 1.45 22.02
N TRP A 70 -15.17 2.00 22.30
CA TRP A 70 -14.51 2.92 21.37
C TRP A 70 -13.89 2.17 20.18
N VAL A 71 -13.72 2.90 19.09
CA VAL A 71 -13.07 2.43 17.87
C VAL A 71 -11.87 3.31 17.54
N CYS A 72 -10.86 2.72 16.92
CA CYS A 72 -9.67 3.43 16.44
C CYS A 72 -9.89 3.88 15.00
N ARG A 73 -9.63 5.17 14.72
CA ARG A 73 -9.55 5.68 13.35
C ARG A 73 -8.16 5.38 12.78
N LEU A 74 -8.12 4.71 11.64
CA LEU A 74 -6.87 4.44 10.94
C LEU A 74 -6.36 5.73 10.29
N LEU A 75 -5.10 6.06 10.56
CA LEU A 75 -4.40 7.19 9.91
C LEU A 75 -3.49 6.72 8.77
N LYS A 76 -3.02 5.48 8.88
CA LYS A 76 -2.19 4.81 7.89
C LYS A 76 -2.87 3.51 7.49
N SER A 77 -2.51 3.02 6.31
CA SER A 77 -2.97 1.75 5.81
C SER A 77 -2.40 0.59 6.64
N LEU A 78 -3.13 -0.51 6.70
CA LEU A 78 -2.78 -1.72 7.43
C LEU A 78 -2.83 -2.93 6.49
N TYR A 79 -2.12 -3.99 6.87
CA TYR A 79 -2.28 -5.29 6.23
C TYR A 79 -3.72 -5.78 6.34
N GLY A 80 -4.22 -6.41 5.27
CA GLY A 80 -5.60 -6.88 5.18
C GLY A 80 -6.61 -5.84 4.68
N LEU A 81 -6.26 -4.55 4.63
CA LEU A 81 -7.05 -3.57 3.90
C LEU A 81 -6.93 -3.82 2.39
N LYS A 82 -8.07 -3.87 1.71
CA LYS A 82 -8.11 -4.19 0.27
C LYS A 82 -7.39 -3.15 -0.60
N GLN A 83 -7.42 -1.89 -0.16
CA GLN A 83 -6.78 -0.77 -0.82
C GLN A 83 -5.31 -0.58 -0.42
N ALA A 84 -4.78 -1.34 0.54
CA ALA A 84 -3.40 -1.16 1.01
C ALA A 84 -2.34 -1.22 -0.11
N PRO A 85 -2.43 -2.14 -1.09
CA PRO A 85 -1.53 -2.17 -2.23
C PRO A 85 -1.59 -0.89 -3.08
N ARG A 86 -2.80 -0.35 -3.32
CA ARG A 86 -3.01 0.89 -4.08
C ARG A 86 -2.41 2.11 -3.36
N VAL A 87 -2.66 2.23 -2.05
CA VAL A 87 -2.14 3.34 -1.24
C VAL A 87 -0.60 3.33 -1.27
N TRP A 88 0.00 2.13 -1.15
CA TRP A 88 1.45 2.00 -1.27
C TRP A 88 1.97 2.40 -2.66
N PHE A 89 1.30 1.95 -3.73
CA PHE A 89 1.68 2.34 -5.10
C PHE A 89 1.64 3.86 -5.29
N GLN A 90 0.59 4.53 -4.82
CA GLN A 90 0.47 5.98 -4.92
C GLN A 90 1.60 6.71 -4.17
N LEU A 91 1.91 6.26 -2.94
CA LEU A 91 3.01 6.82 -2.17
C LEU A 91 4.35 6.66 -2.90
N LEU A 92 4.66 5.44 -3.36
CA LEU A 92 5.91 5.16 -4.07
C LEU A 92 6.00 5.94 -5.39
N LYS A 93 4.91 6.01 -6.14
CA LYS A 93 4.83 6.77 -7.39
C LYS A 93 5.15 8.24 -7.15
N SER A 94 4.44 8.90 -6.23
CA SER A 94 4.67 10.32 -5.94
C SER A 94 6.10 10.58 -5.45
N PHE A 95 6.64 9.70 -4.59
CA PHE A 95 8.02 9.79 -4.15
C PHE A 95 9.01 9.71 -5.33
N LEU A 96 8.83 8.75 -6.25
CA LEU A 96 9.70 8.59 -7.42
C LEU A 96 9.60 9.79 -8.37
N GLU A 97 8.40 10.30 -8.63
CA GLU A 97 8.17 11.51 -9.44
C GLU A 97 8.89 12.73 -8.82
N GLU A 98 8.86 12.88 -7.50
CA GLU A 98 9.61 13.93 -6.79
C GLU A 98 11.14 13.80 -6.92
N GLN A 99 11.66 12.57 -7.08
CA GLN A 99 13.07 12.32 -7.34
C GLN A 99 13.45 12.42 -8.83
N GLY A 100 12.49 12.69 -9.72
CA GLY A 100 12.71 12.88 -11.16
C GLY A 100 12.69 11.60 -12.01
N PHE A 101 12.06 10.53 -11.51
CA PHE A 101 11.79 9.31 -12.28
C PHE A 101 10.50 9.38 -13.09
#